data_AF-A0A6I1W1U9-F1
#
_entry.id   AF-A0A6I1W1U9-F1
#
_cell.length_a   1.000
_cell.length_b   1.000
_cell.length_c   1.000
_cell.angle_alpha   90.00
_cell.angle_beta   90.00
_cell.angle_gamma   90.00
#
_symmetry.space_group_name_H-M   'P 1'
#
loop_
_entity.id
_entity.type
_entity.pdbx_description
1 polymer ?
#
loop_
_entity_poly.entity_id
_entity_poly.type
_entity_poly.pdbx_seq_one_letter_code
_entity_poly.pdbx_strand_id
1 'polypeptide(L)'
;FRHMQTPGGFTMSARLSSCGDLGWTSDGHGYRYSPVDPVSATPWPHMPEAFFDIAAGAASAAGFAGFVPDAGLINTYSPGAKMSLHQDKNERCY
;
A
#
# COMPACT_ATOMS: atom_id res chain seq x y z
N PHE A 1 -4.55 11.02 1.76
CA PHE A 1 -4.32 10.18 2.96
C PHE A 1 -5.60 10.03 3.76
N ARG A 2 -5.83 8.85 4.34
CA ARG A 2 -7.04 8.50 5.12
C ARG A 2 -6.73 7.50 6.21
N HIS A 3 -7.49 7.51 7.30
CA HIS A 3 -7.51 6.38 8.23
C HIS A 3 -8.39 5.28 7.64
N MET A 4 -7.83 4.09 7.43
CA MET A 4 -8.62 2.93 7.00
C MET A 4 -9.21 2.20 8.22
N GLN A 5 -10.28 1.44 7.99
CA GLN A 5 -10.83 0.55 8.99
C GLN A 5 -10.31 -0.86 8.77
N THR A 6 -9.94 -1.55 9.84
CA THR A 6 -9.65 -2.98 9.79
C THR A 6 -10.94 -3.79 9.67
N PRO A 7 -10.87 -5.07 9.27
CA PRO A 7 -12.05 -5.94 9.19
C PRO A 7 -12.77 -6.11 10.54
N GLY A 8 -12.04 -5.94 11.65
CA GLY A 8 -12.60 -5.94 13.00
C GLY A 8 -13.27 -4.63 13.42
N GLY A 9 -13.39 -3.64 12.52
CA GLY A 9 -14.03 -2.34 12.79
C GLY A 9 -13.14 -1.32 13.49
N PHE A 10 -11.85 -1.60 13.68
CA PHE A 10 -10.93 -0.65 14.30
C PHE A 10 -10.39 0.35 13.28
N THR A 11 -10.34 1.62 13.65
CA THR A 11 -9.70 2.64 12.81
C THR A 11 -8.19 2.59 12.99
N MET A 12 -7.44 2.43 11.89
CA MET A 12 -5.98 2.43 11.90
C MET A 12 -5.43 3.79 12.30
N SER A 13 -4.41 3.82 13.16
CA SER A 13 -3.80 5.08 13.62
C SER A 13 -2.92 5.75 12.56
N ALA A 14 -2.33 4.98 11.65
CA ALA A 14 -1.66 5.51 10.46
C ALA A 14 -2.69 6.03 9.46
N ARG A 15 -2.34 7.07 8.69
CA ARG A 15 -3.10 7.46 7.50
C ARG A 15 -2.41 6.94 6.26
N LEU A 16 -3.16 6.24 5.42
CA LEU A 16 -2.68 5.53 4.26
C LEU A 16 -3.13 6.21 2.96
N SER A 17 -2.39 5.96 1.89
CA SER A 17 -2.73 6.25 0.49
C SER A 17 -1.93 5.29 -0.40
N SER A 18 -2.29 5.14 -1.66
CA SER A 18 -1.56 4.27 -2.59
C SER A 18 -1.29 4.96 -3.93
N CYS A 19 -0.37 4.39 -4.71
CA CYS A 19 -0.09 4.71 -6.11
C CYS A 19 0.31 3.43 -6.87
N GLY A 20 0.27 3.46 -8.20
CA GLY A 20 0.48 2.30 -9.06
C GLY A 20 -0.83 1.74 -9.62
N ASP A 21 -0.73 0.61 -10.31
CA ASP A 21 -1.88 -0.09 -10.91
C ASP A 21 -2.81 -0.65 -9.84
N LEU A 22 -2.26 -0.97 -8.66
CA LEU A 22 -2.99 -1.49 -7.51
C LEU A 22 -2.65 -0.70 -6.25
N GLY A 23 -3.65 -0.58 -5.36
CA GLY A 23 -3.46 -0.04 -4.02
C GLY A 23 -4.04 -0.97 -2.96
N TRP A 24 -3.30 -1.16 -1.88
CA TRP A 24 -3.79 -1.89 -0.72
C TRP A 24 -4.91 -1.11 -0.02
N THR A 25 -5.99 -1.81 0.32
CA THR A 25 -7.19 -1.25 0.95
C THR A 25 -7.73 -2.18 2.03
N SER A 26 -8.34 -1.59 3.05
CA SER A 26 -9.03 -2.31 4.11
C SER A 26 -10.36 -1.65 4.46
N ASP A 27 -11.36 -2.50 4.70
CA ASP A 27 -12.67 -2.17 5.25
C ASP A 27 -13.25 -3.41 5.96
N GLY A 28 -14.53 -3.35 6.33
CA GLY A 28 -15.24 -4.46 6.96
C GLY A 28 -15.30 -5.76 6.12
N HIS A 29 -14.95 -5.72 4.83
CA HIS A 29 -14.94 -6.89 3.96
C HIS A 29 -13.57 -7.59 3.88
N GLY A 30 -12.52 -7.02 4.48
CA GLY A 30 -11.19 -7.64 4.50
C GLY A 30 -10.07 -6.71 4.01
N TYR A 31 -8.92 -7.33 3.73
CA TYR A 31 -7.74 -6.70 3.14
C TYR A 31 -7.64 -7.11 1.67
N ARG A 32 -7.39 -6.16 0.77
CA ARG A 32 -7.27 -6.43 -0.67
C ARG A 32 -6.48 -5.37 -1.42
N TYR A 33 -5.86 -5.77 -2.51
CA TYR A 33 -5.42 -4.85 -3.55
C TYR A 33 -6.58 -4.53 -4.50
N SER A 34 -6.72 -3.27 -4.87
CA SER A 34 -7.77 -2.75 -5.77
C SER A 34 -7.16 -1.74 -6.74
N PRO A 35 -7.57 -1.72 -8.02
CA PRO A 35 -7.13 -0.68 -8.96
C PRO A 35 -7.81 0.67 -8.70
N VAL A 36 -8.89 0.68 -7.93
CA VAL A 36 -9.70 1.87 -7.63
C VAL A 36 -9.51 2.29 -6.17
N ASP A 37 -9.33 3.59 -5.95
CA ASP A 37 -9.39 4.21 -4.63
C ASP A 37 -10.84 4.24 -4.13
N PRO A 38 -11.16 3.58 -3.01
CA PRO A 38 -12.53 3.48 -2.51
C PRO A 38 -13.10 4.81 -1.97
N VAL A 39 -12.31 5.89 -1.85
CA VAL A 39 -12.83 7.22 -1.47
C VAL A 39 -13.26 8.01 -2.68
N SER A 40 -12.37 8.13 -3.65
CA SER A 40 -12.60 8.93 -4.85
C SER A 40 -13.38 8.18 -5.93
N ALA A 41 -13.45 6.85 -5.83
CA ALA A 41 -13.99 5.94 -6.84
C ALA A 41 -13.29 6.07 -8.21
N THR A 42 -12.05 6.56 -8.22
CA THR A 42 -11.19 6.66 -9.40
C THR A 42 -9.96 5.76 -9.27
N PRO A 43 -9.25 5.45 -10.36
CA PRO A 43 -7.97 4.76 -10.28
C PRO A 43 -7.00 5.46 -9.33
N TRP A 44 -6.09 4.68 -8.73
CA TRP A 44 -4.98 5.26 -8.00
C TRP A 44 -4.10 6.11 -8.92
N PRO A 45 -3.42 7.14 -8.39
CA PRO A 45 -2.39 7.84 -9.16
C PRO A 45 -1.34 6.86 -9.66
N HIS A 46 -0.81 7.09 -10.86
CA HIS A 46 0.33 6.33 -11.37
C HIS A 46 1.51 6.37 -10.40
N MET A 47 2.31 5.31 -10.39
CA MET A 47 3.53 5.27 -9.59
C MET A 47 4.50 6.37 -10.06
N PRO A 48 4.92 7.27 -9.16
CA PRO A 48 5.92 8.28 -9.52
C PRO A 48 7.23 7.61 -9.94
N GLU A 49 7.88 8.14 -10.99
CA GLU A 49 9.16 7.61 -11.51
C GLU A 49 10.22 7.50 -10.41
N ALA A 50 10.34 8.53 -9.55
CA ALA A 50 11.27 8.51 -8.42
C ALA A 50 11.01 7.35 -7.43
N PHE A 51 9.75 6.94 -7.24
CA PHE A 51 9.43 5.79 -6.37
C PHE A 51 9.82 4.48 -7.04
N PHE A 52 9.55 4.38 -8.35
CA PHE A 52 9.93 3.22 -9.15
C PHE A 52 11.46 3.02 -9.15
N ASP A 53 12.23 4.08 -9.40
CA ASP A 53 13.69 4.02 -9.46
C ASP A 53 14.30 3.62 -8.11
N ILE A 54 13.80 4.19 -7.02
CA ILE A 54 14.24 3.83 -5.67
C ILE A 54 13.93 2.35 -5.38
N ALA A 55 12.72 1.88 -5.72
CA ALA A 55 12.32 0.50 -5.49
C ALA A 55 13.15 -0.48 -6.33
N ALA A 56 13.32 -0.22 -7.63
CA ALA A 56 14.10 -1.05 -8.53
C ALA A 56 15.58 -1.10 -8.11
N GLY A 57 16.17 0.05 -7.78
CA GLY A 57 17.55 0.14 -7.30
C GLY A 57 17.77 -0.63 -5.99
N ALA A 58 16.86 -0.44 -5.01
CA ALA A 58 16.93 -1.13 -3.73
C ALA A 58 16.76 -2.66 -3.88
N ALA A 59 15.81 -3.09 -4.70
CA ALA A 59 15.58 -4.50 -4.97
C ALA A 59 16.81 -5.15 -5.62
N SER A 60 17.41 -4.50 -6.63
CA SER A 60 18.64 -4.99 -7.26
C SER A 60 19.78 -5.10 -6.24
N ALA A 61 19.97 -4.10 -5.38
CA ALA A 61 21.01 -4.12 -4.35
C ALA A 61 20.80 -5.23 -3.30
N ALA A 62 19.54 -5.59 -3.03
CA ALA A 62 19.15 -6.65 -2.10
C ALA A 62 19.12 -8.06 -2.73
N GLY A 63 19.45 -8.21 -4.01
CA GLY A 63 19.47 -9.50 -4.71
C GLY A 63 18.14 -9.92 -5.34
N PHE A 64 17.16 -9.00 -5.44
CA PHE A 64 15.86 -9.19 -6.09
C PHE A 64 15.82 -8.48 -7.45
N ALA A 65 16.84 -8.72 -8.29
CA ALA A 65 16.90 -8.13 -9.62
C ALA A 65 15.66 -8.53 -10.45
N GLY A 66 15.11 -7.58 -11.21
CA GLY A 66 13.89 -7.78 -11.99
C GLY A 66 12.58 -7.58 -11.20
N PHE A 67 12.64 -7.12 -9.95
CA PHE A 67 11.46 -6.66 -9.24
C PHE A 67 10.83 -5.44 -9.95
N VAL A 68 9.56 -5.56 -10.32
CA VAL A 68 8.77 -4.50 -10.95
C VAL A 68 7.54 -4.24 -10.07
N PRO A 69 7.50 -3.14 -9.31
CA PRO A 69 6.37 -2.85 -8.44
C PRO A 69 5.15 -2.36 -9.23
N ASP A 70 4.00 -2.99 -9.00
CA ASP A 70 2.68 -2.57 -9.50
C ASP A 70 1.85 -1.81 -8.45
N ALA A 71 2.28 -1.84 -7.19
CA ALA A 71 1.65 -1.18 -6.05
C ALA A 71 2.66 -0.47 -5.15
N GLY A 72 2.32 0.75 -4.72
CA GLY A 72 3.08 1.54 -3.76
C GLY A 72 2.18 2.06 -2.63
N LEU A 73 2.21 1.39 -1.46
CA LEU A 73 1.50 1.82 -0.26
C LEU A 73 2.28 2.91 0.49
N ILE A 74 1.62 4.01 0.79
CA ILE A 74 2.20 5.18 1.46
C ILE A 74 1.57 5.32 2.85
N ASN A 75 2.39 5.13 3.89
CA ASN A 75 1.99 5.24 5.29
C ASN A 75 2.47 6.56 5.90
N THR A 76 1.57 7.30 6.54
CA THR A 76 1.92 8.52 7.32
C THR A 76 1.60 8.32 8.79
N TYR A 77 2.60 8.57 9.64
CA TYR A 77 2.52 8.38 11.09
C TYR A 77 2.67 9.72 11.81
N SER A 78 1.61 10.15 12.49
CA SER A 78 1.69 11.23 13.48
C SER A 78 2.27 10.70 14.80
N PRO A 79 2.77 11.56 15.72
CA PRO A 79 3.20 11.12 17.05
C PRO A 79 2.14 10.24 17.72
N GLY A 80 2.54 9.06 18.21
CA GLY A 80 1.66 8.07 18.83
C GLY A 80 0.98 7.09 17.86
N ALA A 81 1.05 7.31 16.54
CA ALA A 81 0.59 6.33 15.56
C ALA A 81 1.52 5.11 15.51
N LYS A 82 0.93 3.93 15.33
CA LYS A 82 1.62 2.64 15.30
C LYS A 82 0.94 1.64 14.37
N MET A 83 1.72 0.69 13.89
CA MET A 83 1.23 -0.51 13.21
C MET A 83 1.51 -1.70 14.13
N SER A 84 0.49 -2.50 14.43
CA SER A 84 0.68 -3.73 15.22
C SER A 84 1.46 -4.77 14.41
N LEU A 85 2.01 -5.78 15.09
CA LEU A 85 2.67 -6.89 14.41
C LEU A 85 1.69 -7.56 13.43
N HIS A 86 2.13 -7.73 12.19
CA HIS A 86 1.35 -8.32 11.10
C HIS A 86 2.28 -8.98 10.08
N GLN A 87 1.68 -9.65 9.10
CA GLN A 87 2.36 -10.20 7.94
C GLN A 87 1.74 -9.59 6.69
N ASP A 88 2.59 -9.23 5.73
CA ASP A 88 2.16 -8.95 4.36
C ASP A 88 1.94 -10.29 3.66
N LYS A 89 0.66 -10.62 3.41
CA LYS A 89 0.21 -11.90 2.84
C LYS A 89 -1.02 -11.76 1.93
N ASN A 90 -1.23 -10.56 1.39
CA ASN A 90 -2.36 -10.26 0.50
C ASN A 90 -1.93 -10.16 -0.96
N GLU A 91 -0.64 -10.28 -1.22
CA GLU A 91 0.00 -10.32 -2.52
C GLU A 91 -0.29 -11.65 -3.20
N ARG A 92 -0.41 -11.63 -4.52
CA ARG A 92 -0.43 -12.83 -5.35
C ARG A 92 0.75 -12.77 -6.29
N CYS A 93 1.58 -13.81 -6.30
CA CYS A 93 2.57 -13.98 -7.35
C CYS A 93 1.84 -14.53 -8.57
N TYR A 94 1.81 -13.77 -9.67
CA TYR A 94 1.45 -14.27 -10.99
C TYR A 94 2.71 -14.60 -11.78
#